data_AF-A0A2V6JZ28-F1
#
_entry.id   AF-A0A2V6JZ28-F1
#
_cell.length_a   1.000
_cell.length_b   1.000
_cell.length_c   1.000
_cell.angle_alpha   90.00
_cell.angle_beta   90.00
_cell.angle_gamma   90.00
#
_symmetry.space_group_name_H-M   'P 1'
#
loop_
_entity.id
_entity.type
_entity.pdbx_description
1 polymer ?
#
loop_
_entity_poly.entity_id
_entity_poly.type
_entity_poly.pdbx_seq_one_letter_code
_entity_poly.pdbx_strand_id
1 'polypeptide(L)'
;MIWLGSLGVHSTWAELSSEQSTFEKREAAYRANNIGAAQLEQYKAKEAVDEFRHALEIKPDFLIARINLAIALYYLPDAEG
;
A
#
# COMPACT_ATOMS: atom_id res chain seq x y z
N MET A 1 4.45 -30.74 21.04
CA MET A 1 3.99 -31.85 20.19
C MET A 1 2.56 -31.56 19.77
N ILE A 2 2.31 -31.25 18.50
CA ILE A 2 0.96 -31.18 17.93
C ILE A 2 0.89 -32.27 16.87
N TRP A 3 -0.04 -33.20 17.04
CA TRP A 3 -0.21 -34.38 16.18
C TRP A 3 -1.07 -33.98 14.97
N LEU A 4 -0.51 -34.07 13.76
CA LEU A 4 -1.19 -33.71 12.51
C LEU A 4 -1.84 -34.96 11.88
N GLY A 5 -3.16 -35.05 11.99
CA GLY A 5 -3.97 -35.96 11.19
C GLY A 5 -4.01 -35.52 9.73
N SER A 6 -3.38 -36.32 8.86
CA SER A 6 -3.46 -36.30 7.39
C SER A 6 -4.92 -36.39 6.94
N LEU A 7 -5.53 -35.37 6.31
CA LEU A 7 -5.69 -35.34 4.83
C LEU A 7 -6.23 -33.98 4.30
N GLY A 8 -6.30 -32.91 5.10
CA GLY A 8 -6.84 -31.61 4.66
C GLY A 8 -6.02 -30.37 5.06
N VAL A 9 -4.87 -30.57 5.71
CA VAL A 9 -4.16 -29.49 6.42
C VAL A 9 -2.98 -28.92 5.63
N HIS A 10 -2.47 -29.63 4.61
CA HIS A 10 -1.34 -29.13 3.81
C HIS A 10 -1.74 -28.02 2.83
N SER A 11 -2.95 -28.05 2.28
CA SER A 11 -3.45 -26.97 1.40
C SER A 11 -3.82 -25.71 2.19
N THR A 12 -4.40 -25.88 3.38
CA THR A 12 -4.91 -24.74 4.18
C THR A 12 -3.81 -23.86 4.76
N TRP A 13 -2.69 -24.41 5.23
CA TRP A 13 -1.57 -23.57 5.72
C TRP A 13 -0.91 -22.75 4.59
N ALA A 14 -0.78 -23.33 3.40
CA ALA A 14 -0.25 -22.64 2.23
C ALA A 14 -1.20 -21.54 1.74
N GLU A 15 -2.51 -21.81 1.69
CA GLU A 15 -3.53 -20.82 1.36
C GLU A 15 -3.58 -19.71 2.41
N LEU A 16 -3.67 -20.03 3.71
CA LEU A 16 -3.67 -19.06 4.80
C LEU A 16 -2.43 -18.17 4.80
N SER A 17 -1.24 -18.74 4.60
CA SER A 17 0.00 -17.94 4.52
C SER A 17 0.03 -17.07 3.27
N SER A 18 -0.48 -17.56 2.14
CA SER A 18 -0.63 -16.74 0.92
C SER A 18 -1.64 -15.62 1.10
N GLU A 19 -2.79 -15.88 1.75
CA GLU A 19 -3.83 -14.90 2.04
C GLU A 19 -3.33 -13.84 3.02
N GLN A 20 -2.66 -14.26 4.09
CA GLN A 20 -1.98 -13.36 5.02
C GLN A 20 -0.98 -12.47 4.27
N SER A 21 -0.16 -13.05 3.39
CA SER A 21 0.76 -12.27 2.56
C SER A 21 0.03 -11.29 1.64
N THR A 22 -1.11 -11.69 1.03
CA THR A 22 -1.92 -10.77 0.22
C THR A 22 -2.54 -9.65 1.06
N PHE A 23 -2.96 -9.96 2.28
CA PHE A 23 -3.48 -8.99 3.23
C PHE A 23 -2.39 -8.01 3.67
N GLU A 24 -1.21 -8.50 4.05
CA GLU A 24 -0.05 -7.69 4.43
C GLU A 24 0.38 -6.74 3.31
N LYS A 25 0.41 -7.23 2.06
CA LYS A 25 0.68 -6.38 0.88
C LYS A 25 -0.39 -5.31 0.70
N ARG A 26 -1.68 -5.66 0.77
CA ARG A 26 -2.76 -4.67 0.69
C ARG A 26 -2.63 -3.62 1.79
N GLU A 27 -2.42 -4.05 3.03
CA GLU A 27 -2.21 -3.17 4.18
C GLU A 27 -1.01 -2.23 4.00
N ALA A 28 0.09 -2.70 3.39
CA ALA A 28 1.23 -1.84 3.09
C ALA A 28 0.85 -0.69 2.12
N ALA A 29 0.02 -0.96 1.11
CA ALA A 29 -0.48 0.09 0.21
C ALA A 29 -1.35 1.12 0.94
N TYR A 30 -2.24 0.68 1.83
CA TYR A 30 -3.06 1.59 2.66
C TYR A 30 -2.20 2.44 3.60
N ARG A 31 -1.16 1.84 4.21
CA ARG A 31 -0.22 2.58 5.07
C ARG A 31 0.54 3.65 4.30
N ALA A 32 1.12 3.31 3.15
CA ALA A 32 1.82 4.28 2.30
C ALA A 32 0.88 5.44 1.89
N ASN A 33 -0.35 5.13 1.47
CA ASN A 33 -1.35 6.16 1.17
C ASN A 33 -1.64 7.08 2.37
N ASN A 34 -1.78 6.54 3.58
CA ASN A 34 -2.09 7.35 4.76
C ASN A 34 -0.90 8.23 5.18
N ILE A 35 0.33 7.74 5.02
CA ILE A 35 1.55 8.55 5.25
C ILE A 35 1.61 9.70 4.24
N GLY A 36 1.37 9.42 2.95
CA GLY A 36 1.33 10.45 1.92
C GLY A 36 0.25 11.51 2.18
N ALA A 37 -0.93 11.11 2.64
CA ALA A 37 -1.99 12.04 3.01
C ALA A 37 -1.57 12.95 4.19
N ALA A 38 -0.97 12.37 5.22
CA ALA A 38 -0.44 13.12 6.36
C ALA A 38 0.71 14.06 5.97
N GLN A 39 1.50 13.71 4.95
CA GLN A 39 2.55 14.58 4.40
C GLN A 39 1.95 15.75 3.61
N LEU A 40 0.88 15.54 2.84
CA LEU A 40 0.16 16.64 2.17
C LEU A 40 -0.40 17.65 3.15
N GLU A 41 -0.99 17.20 4.26
CA GLU A 41 -1.46 18.07 5.33
C GLU A 41 -0.34 18.93 5.95
N GLN A 42 0.92 18.46 5.83
CA GLN A 42 2.12 19.17 6.27
C GLN A 42 2.79 19.99 5.15
N TYR A 43 2.14 20.18 4.01
CA TYR A 43 2.68 20.86 2.83
C TYR A 43 3.94 20.19 2.22
N LYS A 44 4.16 18.90 2.52
CA LYS A 44 5.27 18.09 2.01
C LYS A 44 4.84 17.34 0.75
N ALA A 45 4.51 18.10 -0.30
CA ALA A 45 3.92 17.56 -1.53
C ALA A 45 4.85 16.58 -2.25
N LYS A 46 6.18 16.82 -2.22
CA LYS A 46 7.16 15.95 -2.88
C LYS A 46 7.22 14.58 -2.23
N GLU A 47 7.34 14.54 -0.91
CA GLU A 47 7.37 13.30 -0.13
C GLU A 47 6.04 12.54 -0.29
N ALA A 48 4.92 13.26 -0.32
CA ALA A 48 3.62 12.65 -0.54
C ALA A 48 3.52 11.96 -1.91
N VAL A 49 4.08 12.57 -2.97
CA VAL A 49 4.15 11.94 -4.30
C VAL A 49 4.87 10.61 -4.25
N ASP A 50 5.99 10.52 -3.52
CA ASP A 50 6.77 9.28 -3.39
C ASP A 50 5.98 8.19 -2.67
N GLU A 51 5.28 8.53 -1.58
CA GLU A 51 4.44 7.59 -0.84
C GLU A 51 3.22 7.09 -1.65
N PHE A 52 2.56 7.98 -2.42
CA PHE A 52 1.46 7.55 -3.27
C PHE A 52 1.94 6.68 -4.44
N ARG A 53 3.13 6.95 -5.00
CA ARG A 53 3.75 6.06 -5.98
C ARG A 53 4.03 4.69 -5.38
N HIS A 54 4.59 4.64 -4.17
CA HIS A 54 4.82 3.38 -3.47
C HIS A 54 3.53 2.59 -3.22
N ALA A 55 2.45 3.26 -2.80
CA ALA A 55 1.15 2.63 -2.66
C ALA A 55 0.65 1.99 -3.97
N LEU A 56 0.91 2.65 -5.12
CA LEU A 56 0.52 2.16 -6.45
C LEU A 56 1.45 1.08 -7.00
N GLU A 57 2.72 1.03 -6.59
CA GLU A 57 3.61 -0.10 -6.89
C GLU A 57 3.12 -1.38 -6.21
N ILE A 58 2.62 -1.26 -4.98
CA ILE A 58 2.09 -2.40 -4.22
C ILE A 58 0.68 -2.78 -4.72
N LYS A 59 -0.17 -1.79 -4.97
CA LYS A 59 -1.56 -1.97 -5.43
C LYS A 59 -1.86 -1.06 -6.63
N PRO A 60 -1.60 -1.52 -7.87
CA PRO A 60 -1.76 -0.69 -9.08
C PRO A 60 -3.19 -0.20 -9.35
N ASP A 61 -4.20 -0.93 -8.86
CA ASP A 61 -5.62 -0.61 -8.96
C ASP A 61 -6.13 0.25 -7.79
N PHE A 62 -5.26 0.77 -6.92
CA PHE A 62 -5.66 1.56 -5.77
C PHE A 62 -6.11 2.98 -6.16
N LEU A 63 -7.39 3.09 -6.51
CA LEU A 63 -7.99 4.34 -7.00
C LEU A 63 -7.76 5.54 -6.06
N ILE A 64 -7.85 5.32 -4.74
CA ILE A 64 -7.63 6.39 -3.74
C ILE A 64 -6.20 6.93 -3.82
N ALA A 65 -5.19 6.06 -3.92
CA ALA A 65 -3.80 6.50 -4.07
C ALA A 65 -3.56 7.25 -5.40
N ARG A 66 -4.27 6.90 -6.48
CA ARG A 66 -4.21 7.66 -7.75
C ARG A 66 -4.78 9.07 -7.61
N ILE A 67 -5.91 9.21 -6.93
CA ILE A 67 -6.54 10.52 -6.67
C ILE A 67 -5.61 11.36 -5.80
N ASN A 68 -5.07 10.79 -4.73
CA ASN A 68 -4.18 11.50 -3.83
C ASN A 68 -2.85 11.88 -4.51
N LEU A 69 -2.31 11.03 -5.39
CA LEU A 69 -1.16 11.36 -6.22
C LEU A 69 -1.44 12.57 -7.13
N ALA A 70 -2.62 12.63 -7.75
CA ALA A 70 -2.99 13.79 -8.57
C ALA A 70 -3.08 15.09 -7.75
N ILE A 71 -3.66 15.01 -6.54
CA ILE A 71 -3.71 16.13 -5.59
C ILE A 71 -2.29 16.55 -5.18
N ALA A 72 -1.41 15.58 -4.88
CA ALA A 72 -0.04 15.86 -4.49
C ALA A 72 0.76 16.52 -5.61
N LEU A 73 0.60 16.06 -6.85
CA LEU A 73 1.24 16.67 -8.02
C LEU A 73 0.72 18.08 -8.30
N TYR A 74 -0.57 18.35 -8.02
CA TYR A 74 -1.12 19.69 -8.11
C TYR A 74 -0.50 20.67 -7.10
N TYR A 75 -0.20 20.20 -5.88
CA TYR A 75 0.44 21.00 -4.84
C TYR A 75 1.97 21.01 -4.91
N LEU A 76 2.58 20.11 -5.67
CA LEU A 76 4.01 20.13 -5.91
C LEU A 76 4.29 21.39 -6.74
N PRO A 77 4.98 22.40 -6.19
CA PRO A 77 5.37 23.55 -6.99
C PRO A 77 6.17 23.02 -8.16
N ASP A 78 5.88 23.48 -9.38
CA ASP A 78 6.82 23.36 -10.47
C ASP A 78 8.15 23.85 -9.89
N ALA A 79 9.10 22.94 -9.71
CA ALA A 79 10.44 23.31 -9.30
C ALA A 79 10.87 24.34 -10.34
N GLU A 80 10.91 25.59 -9.89
CA GLU A 80 11.23 26.85 -10.57
C GLU A 80 11.50 26.70 -12.08
N GLY A 81 10.69 27.41 -12.89
CA GLY A 81 10.70 27.41 -14.36
C GLY A 81 12.05 27.30 -15.07
#